data_AF-A0AAI9YWM3-F1
#
_entry.id   AF-A0AAI9YWM3-F1
#
_cell.length_a   1.000
_cell.length_b   1.000
_cell.length_c   1.000
_cell.angle_alpha   90.00
_cell.angle_beta   90.00
_cell.angle_gamma   90.00
#
_symmetry.space_group_name_H-M   'P 1'
#
loop_
_entity.id
_entity.type
_entity.pdbx_description
1 polymer ?
#
loop_
_entity_poly.entity_id
_entity_poly.type
_entity_poly.pdbx_seq_one_letter_code
_entity_poly.pdbx_strand_id
1 'polypeptide(L)'
;MAALPAYGNYHHVQLAEVFDCALDQRLGRHLAPTPAHLTRVVYVPNHKDITTHLPLYDYNENYDKAVKKEPIGSSKYKLGLAMMRRPLGDGTDAQVRYLVNFQKGLDGVAATVERRVPSHNGEIVSLHIPADDNGNFRVAPHSMEQDLQLAVTSSFPVPDTKMHAAANPVRHPWFTISQTSRDGSITVPSNLEWQARPTEDGPLRYTLVDTEGELSGGEPEIHAIYHHVGIGFALPNDYSEGILLLSEDLNGEAEALAIATLLGVLRQTRSINQPPPRPRKKSLVKRVLGKI
;
A
#
# COMPACT_ATOMS: atom_id res chain seq x y z
N MET A 1 57.59 -13.17 -15.59
CA MET A 1 56.44 -12.36 -15.14
C MET A 1 55.46 -13.29 -14.46
N ALA A 2 55.33 -13.20 -13.14
CA ALA A 2 54.36 -14.01 -12.40
C ALA A 2 53.01 -13.27 -12.39
N ALA A 3 51.96 -13.92 -12.89
CA ALA A 3 50.60 -13.43 -12.78
C ALA A 3 50.11 -13.64 -11.35
N LEU A 4 49.67 -12.56 -10.70
CA LEU A 4 49.02 -12.59 -9.39
C LEU A 4 47.60 -13.19 -9.55
N PRO A 5 47.16 -14.07 -8.64
CA PRO A 5 45.77 -14.55 -8.64
C PRO A 5 44.83 -13.45 -8.13
N ALA A 6 43.74 -13.23 -8.86
CA ALA A 6 42.63 -12.36 -8.46
C ALA A 6 41.84 -13.01 -7.31
N TYR A 7 42.23 -12.74 -6.06
CA TYR A 7 41.40 -13.02 -4.90
C TYR A 7 40.32 -11.95 -4.77
N GLY A 8 39.20 -12.15 -5.49
CA GLY A 8 37.98 -11.38 -5.31
C GLY A 8 37.21 -11.82 -4.05
N ASN A 9 36.77 -10.83 -3.28
CA ASN A 9 36.00 -10.85 -2.03
C ASN A 9 34.72 -11.73 -1.98
N TYR A 10 34.79 -13.03 -2.20
CA TYR A 10 33.61 -13.90 -2.04
C TYR A 10 33.21 -14.11 -0.56
N HIS A 11 34.18 -14.09 0.37
CA HIS A 11 33.91 -14.34 1.79
C HIS A 11 33.25 -13.15 2.53
N HIS A 12 33.51 -11.91 2.13
CA HIS A 12 32.91 -10.74 2.78
C HIS A 12 31.45 -10.50 2.37
N VAL A 13 31.07 -10.84 1.14
CA VAL A 13 29.68 -10.72 0.66
C VAL A 13 28.79 -11.74 1.36
N GLN A 14 29.26 -12.99 1.51
CA GLN A 14 28.53 -14.02 2.24
C GLN A 14 28.33 -13.69 3.73
N LEU A 15 29.33 -13.12 4.41
CA LEU A 15 29.20 -12.75 5.82
C LEU A 15 28.15 -11.65 6.01
N ALA A 16 28.15 -10.60 5.18
CA ALA A 16 27.16 -9.53 5.25
C ALA A 16 25.73 -10.05 5.05
N GLU A 17 25.53 -10.96 4.10
CA GLU A 17 24.23 -11.60 3.83
C GLU A 17 23.75 -12.48 4.98
N VAL A 18 24.66 -13.23 5.60
CA VAL A 18 24.35 -14.06 6.78
C VAL A 18 24.02 -13.18 7.99
N PHE A 19 24.71 -12.06 8.17
CA PHE A 19 24.42 -11.12 9.26
C PHE A 19 23.08 -10.40 9.09
N ASP A 20 22.73 -10.00 7.86
CA ASP A 20 21.44 -9.36 7.58
C ASP A 20 20.28 -10.33 7.84
N CYS A 21 20.37 -11.57 7.35
CA CYS A 21 19.35 -12.59 7.56
C CYS A 21 19.22 -12.99 9.05
N ALA A 22 20.35 -13.15 9.75
CA ALA A 22 20.35 -13.47 11.18
C ALA A 22 19.80 -12.31 12.05
N LEU A 23 20.03 -11.06 11.64
CA LEU A 23 19.46 -9.89 12.30
C LEU A 23 17.94 -9.84 12.10
N ASP A 24 17.46 -10.07 10.88
CA ASP A 24 16.03 -10.08 10.56
C ASP A 24 15.30 -11.18 11.33
N GLN A 25 15.86 -12.39 11.42
CA GLN A 25 15.31 -13.48 12.24
C GLN A 25 15.28 -13.13 13.74
N ARG A 26 16.33 -12.49 14.27
CA ARG A 26 16.36 -12.01 15.67
C ARG A 26 15.33 -10.94 15.97
N LEU A 27 14.87 -10.21 14.95
CA LEU A 27 13.79 -9.22 15.05
C LEU A 27 12.40 -9.85 14.87
N GLY A 28 12.31 -11.18 14.74
CA GLY A 28 11.04 -11.89 14.51
C GLY A 28 10.54 -11.79 13.07
N ARG A 29 11.38 -11.36 12.12
CA ARG A 29 10.99 -11.25 10.71
C ARG A 29 11.04 -12.60 10.02
N HIS A 30 10.03 -12.83 9.20
CA HIS A 30 9.87 -13.99 8.34
C HIS A 30 9.89 -13.55 6.87
N LEU A 31 11.01 -12.95 6.47
CA LEU A 31 11.14 -12.39 5.12
C LEU A 31 11.22 -13.53 4.09
N ALA A 32 10.40 -13.43 3.06
CA ALA A 32 10.35 -14.38 1.96
C ALA A 32 10.62 -13.68 0.62
N PRO A 33 11.08 -14.41 -0.41
CA PRO A 33 11.07 -13.92 -1.78
C PRO A 33 9.66 -13.49 -2.22
N THR A 34 9.58 -12.67 -3.28
CA THR A 34 8.31 -12.36 -3.92
C THR A 34 7.60 -13.65 -4.34
N PRO A 35 6.33 -13.87 -3.94
CA PRO A 35 5.57 -15.02 -4.41
C PRO A 35 5.54 -15.08 -5.94
N ALA A 36 5.77 -16.28 -6.50
CA ALA A 36 6.05 -16.45 -7.93
C ALA A 36 4.90 -16.03 -8.86
N HIS A 37 3.66 -16.10 -8.37
CA HIS A 37 2.46 -15.70 -9.12
C HIS A 37 2.19 -14.19 -9.11
N LEU A 38 2.90 -13.41 -8.28
CA LEU A 38 2.82 -11.95 -8.27
C LEU A 38 3.75 -11.35 -9.33
N THR A 39 3.39 -11.53 -10.60
CA THR A 39 4.23 -11.13 -11.74
C THR A 39 3.94 -9.72 -12.24
N ARG A 40 2.80 -9.13 -11.87
CA ARG A 40 2.37 -7.82 -12.36
C ARG A 40 2.72 -6.72 -11.38
N VAL A 41 3.43 -5.70 -11.86
CA VAL A 41 3.97 -4.62 -11.03
C VAL A 41 3.42 -3.26 -11.46
N VAL A 42 2.77 -2.58 -10.53
CA VAL A 42 2.24 -1.23 -10.71
C VAL A 42 2.97 -0.26 -9.78
N TYR A 43 3.58 0.78 -10.36
CA TYR A 43 4.15 1.87 -9.59
C TYR A 43 3.08 2.91 -9.24
N VAL A 44 3.01 3.23 -7.95
CA VAL A 44 2.13 4.24 -7.36
C VAL A 44 2.97 5.47 -7.04
N PRO A 45 2.83 6.57 -7.80
CA PRO A 45 3.61 7.78 -7.56
C PRO A 45 3.32 8.43 -6.21
N ASN A 46 4.22 9.32 -5.82
CA ASN A 46 4.05 10.20 -4.67
C ASN A 46 2.74 10.99 -4.81
N HIS A 47 1.82 10.77 -3.88
CA HIS A 47 0.55 11.47 -3.83
C HIS A 47 0.19 11.83 -2.40
N LYS A 48 -0.47 12.97 -2.25
CA LYS A 48 -1.00 13.52 -1.00
C LYS A 48 -2.52 13.65 -1.08
N ASP A 49 -3.15 14.07 0.02
CA ASP A 49 -4.62 14.21 0.10
C ASP A 49 -5.21 15.30 -0.81
N ILE A 50 -4.36 16.18 -1.37
CA ILE A 50 -4.72 17.22 -2.35
C ILE A 50 -4.61 16.75 -3.81
N THR A 51 -4.12 15.53 -4.05
CA THR A 51 -3.91 15.01 -5.41
C THR A 51 -5.26 14.80 -6.08
N THR A 52 -5.44 15.39 -7.26
CA THR A 52 -6.68 15.27 -8.06
C THR A 52 -6.56 14.24 -9.16
N HIS A 53 -5.39 14.10 -9.77
CA HIS A 53 -5.10 13.15 -10.84
C HIS A 53 -3.84 12.37 -10.50
N LEU A 54 -3.91 11.04 -10.56
CA LEU A 54 -2.81 10.15 -10.23
C LEU A 54 -2.70 9.04 -11.28
N PRO A 55 -1.76 9.15 -12.24
CA PRO A 55 -1.45 8.06 -13.15
C PRO A 55 -0.67 6.96 -12.40
N LEU A 56 -1.04 5.70 -12.61
CA LEU A 56 -0.28 4.54 -12.13
C LEU A 56 0.37 3.85 -13.31
N TYR A 57 1.61 3.40 -13.13
CA TYR A 57 2.47 2.98 -14.23
C TYR A 57 2.78 1.49 -14.17
N ASP A 58 2.86 0.85 -15.33
CA ASP A 58 3.45 -0.50 -15.45
C ASP A 58 4.95 -0.42 -15.19
N TYR A 59 5.44 -1.24 -14.25
CA TYR A 59 6.80 -1.17 -13.73
C TYR A 59 7.53 -2.51 -13.63
N ASN A 60 7.06 -3.54 -14.34
CA ASN A 60 7.58 -4.93 -14.24
C ASN A 60 9.12 -4.99 -14.38
N GLU A 61 9.67 -4.55 -15.50
CA GLU A 61 11.11 -4.61 -15.73
C GLU A 61 11.93 -3.75 -14.78
N ASN A 62 11.41 -2.57 -14.41
CA ASN A 62 12.12 -1.62 -13.58
C ASN A 62 12.22 -2.13 -12.14
N TYR A 63 11.15 -2.77 -11.66
CA TYR A 63 11.12 -3.44 -10.38
C TYR A 63 12.08 -4.62 -10.35
N ASP A 64 12.03 -5.51 -11.33
CA ASP A 64 12.93 -6.69 -11.41
C ASP A 64 14.40 -6.28 -11.43
N LYS A 65 14.75 -5.22 -12.18
CA LYS A 65 16.11 -4.67 -12.21
C LYS A 65 16.52 -4.06 -10.86
N ALA A 66 15.58 -3.44 -10.14
CA ALA A 66 15.84 -2.73 -8.89
C ALA A 66 15.97 -3.68 -7.69
N VAL A 67 15.04 -4.61 -7.51
CA VAL A 67 15.00 -5.50 -6.32
C VAL A 67 15.64 -6.86 -6.58
N LYS A 68 15.78 -7.27 -7.85
CA LYS A 68 16.34 -8.58 -8.25
C LYS A 68 15.59 -9.72 -7.54
N LYS A 69 16.29 -10.57 -6.80
CA LYS A 69 15.73 -11.70 -6.04
C LYS A 69 15.83 -11.50 -4.53
N GLU A 70 15.96 -10.26 -4.08
CA GLU A 70 16.07 -9.96 -2.65
C GLU A 70 14.72 -10.24 -1.95
N PRO A 71 14.72 -10.83 -0.75
CA PRO A 71 13.49 -11.05 0.01
C PRO A 71 12.74 -9.74 0.26
N ILE A 72 11.41 -9.76 0.08
CA ILE A 72 10.55 -8.59 0.30
C ILE A 72 10.72 -8.10 1.74
N GLY A 73 10.88 -6.79 1.92
CA GLY A 73 11.01 -6.14 3.23
C GLY A 73 12.44 -6.09 3.79
N SER A 74 13.38 -6.84 3.19
CA SER A 74 14.81 -6.80 3.56
C SER A 74 15.42 -5.42 3.32
N SER A 75 16.53 -5.13 3.99
CA SER A 75 17.25 -3.85 3.82
C SER A 75 17.69 -3.61 2.38
N LYS A 76 18.20 -4.65 1.70
CA LYS A 76 18.60 -4.60 0.30
C LYS A 76 17.40 -4.37 -0.64
N TYR A 77 16.29 -5.06 -0.40
CA TYR A 77 15.04 -4.84 -1.13
C TYR A 77 14.56 -3.40 -1.03
N LYS A 78 14.48 -2.85 0.19
CA LYS A 78 14.04 -1.47 0.45
C LYS A 78 14.97 -0.45 -0.19
N LEU A 79 16.28 -0.69 -0.13
CA LEU A 79 17.27 0.16 -0.78
C LEU A 79 17.12 0.12 -2.30
N GLY A 80 16.93 -1.06 -2.88
CA GLY A 80 16.66 -1.24 -4.31
C GLY A 80 15.43 -0.46 -4.76
N LEU A 81 14.32 -0.57 -4.03
CA LEU A 81 13.11 0.21 -4.28
C LEU A 81 13.34 1.72 -4.17
N ALA A 82 14.05 2.19 -3.14
CA ALA A 82 14.32 3.62 -2.94
C ALA A 82 15.21 4.23 -4.04
N MET A 83 16.09 3.41 -4.64
CA MET A 83 17.00 3.79 -5.71
C MET A 83 16.43 3.54 -7.11
N MET A 84 15.26 2.91 -7.21
CA MET A 84 14.59 2.65 -8.49
C MET A 84 14.26 3.97 -9.19
N ARG A 85 14.47 4.00 -10.52
CA ARG A 85 14.15 5.16 -11.34
C ARG A 85 12.64 5.41 -11.35
N ARG A 86 12.23 6.60 -10.91
CA ARG A 86 10.84 7.07 -10.94
C ARG A 86 10.41 7.40 -12.38
N PRO A 87 9.12 7.26 -12.72
CA PRO A 87 8.63 7.60 -14.04
C PRO A 87 8.73 9.11 -14.25
N LEU A 88 9.13 9.53 -15.44
CA LEU A 88 9.19 10.95 -15.81
C LEU A 88 7.80 11.57 -15.96
N GLY A 89 6.79 10.73 -16.27
CA GLY A 89 5.40 11.16 -16.45
C GLY A 89 5.10 11.80 -17.81
N ASP A 90 6.07 11.79 -18.73
CA ASP A 90 5.91 12.22 -20.12
C ASP A 90 5.49 11.06 -21.05
N GLY A 91 5.37 9.85 -20.52
CA GLY A 91 4.99 8.63 -21.24
C GLY A 91 6.11 7.99 -22.05
N THR A 92 7.35 8.47 -21.94
CA THR A 92 8.50 7.93 -22.69
C THR A 92 9.16 6.75 -22.01
N ASP A 93 9.12 6.70 -20.68
CA ASP A 93 9.88 5.73 -19.87
C ASP A 93 9.01 4.71 -19.14
N ALA A 94 7.70 4.96 -19.02
CA ALA A 94 6.74 4.01 -18.46
C ALA A 94 5.33 4.22 -19.01
N GLN A 95 4.62 3.12 -19.25
CA GLN A 95 3.24 3.15 -19.73
C GLN A 95 2.26 3.41 -18.56
N VAL A 96 1.35 4.36 -18.74
CA VAL A 96 0.24 4.57 -17.81
C VAL A 96 -0.75 3.41 -17.94
N ARG A 97 -0.90 2.63 -16.87
CA ARG A 97 -1.78 1.46 -16.80
C ARG A 97 -3.13 1.77 -16.16
N TYR A 98 -3.17 2.70 -15.21
CA TYR A 98 -4.40 3.17 -14.59
C TYR A 98 -4.40 4.68 -14.47
N LEU A 99 -5.57 5.29 -14.61
CA LEU A 99 -5.82 6.69 -14.31
C LEU A 99 -6.72 6.77 -13.11
N VAL A 100 -6.27 7.50 -12.10
CA VAL A 100 -7.05 7.73 -10.88
C VAL A 100 -7.44 9.20 -10.81
N ASN A 101 -8.73 9.48 -10.69
CA ASN A 101 -9.25 10.83 -10.50
C ASN A 101 -9.92 10.95 -9.15
N PHE A 102 -9.46 11.89 -8.32
CA PHE A 102 -10.02 12.19 -7.01
C PHE A 102 -10.87 13.46 -7.08
N GLN A 103 -12.02 13.42 -6.42
CA GLN A 103 -12.95 14.52 -6.28
C GLN A 103 -13.31 14.69 -4.81
N LYS A 104 -12.98 15.85 -4.25
CA LYS A 104 -13.33 16.20 -2.88
C LYS A 104 -14.72 16.83 -2.86
N GLY A 105 -15.66 16.16 -2.21
CA GLY A 105 -17.02 16.65 -1.97
C GLY A 105 -17.22 17.13 -0.54
N LEU A 106 -18.46 17.50 -0.23
CA LEU A 106 -18.90 17.80 1.15
C LEU A 106 -18.98 16.53 1.99
N ASP A 107 -19.44 15.42 1.39
CA ASP A 107 -19.70 14.15 2.08
C ASP A 107 -18.46 13.26 2.23
N GLY A 108 -17.31 13.68 1.68
CA GLY A 108 -16.09 12.91 1.71
C GLY A 108 -15.25 13.09 0.44
N VAL A 109 -14.49 12.05 0.10
CA VAL A 109 -13.73 11.98 -1.14
C VAL A 109 -14.21 10.82 -2.00
N ALA A 110 -14.59 11.13 -3.23
CA ALA A 110 -14.79 10.15 -4.28
C ALA A 110 -13.51 10.00 -5.10
N ALA A 111 -13.24 8.79 -5.57
CA ALA A 111 -12.22 8.55 -6.58
C ALA A 111 -12.73 7.57 -7.63
N THR A 112 -12.21 7.67 -8.84
CA THR A 112 -12.44 6.70 -9.92
C THR A 112 -11.09 6.15 -10.35
N VAL A 113 -11.01 4.83 -10.45
CA VAL A 113 -9.86 4.09 -10.97
C VAL A 113 -10.28 3.54 -12.32
N GLU A 114 -9.67 4.04 -13.39
CA GLU A 114 -9.92 3.60 -14.76
C GLU A 114 -8.72 2.83 -15.29
N ARG A 115 -8.94 1.59 -15.72
CA ARG A 115 -7.92 0.79 -16.40
C ARG A 115 -7.73 1.29 -17.83
N ARG A 116 -6.47 1.54 -18.19
CA ARG A 116 -6.08 1.94 -19.55
C ARG A 116 -5.88 0.69 -20.40
N VAL A 117 -6.76 0.49 -21.37
CA VAL A 117 -6.60 -0.53 -22.42
C VAL A 117 -6.48 0.17 -23.78
N PRO A 118 -5.49 -0.15 -24.63
CA PRO A 118 -5.34 0.53 -25.92
C PRO A 118 -6.53 0.37 -26.86
N SER A 119 -7.28 -0.73 -26.75
CA SER A 119 -8.32 -1.13 -27.70
C SER A 119 -9.74 -0.69 -27.32
N HIS A 120 -10.02 -0.40 -26.05
CA HIS A 120 -11.36 -0.08 -25.56
C HIS A 120 -11.27 0.62 -24.19
N ASN A 121 -12.40 1.13 -23.69
CA ASN A 121 -12.49 1.65 -22.32
C ASN A 121 -12.35 0.49 -21.34
N GLY A 122 -11.33 0.52 -20.49
CA GLY A 122 -11.14 -0.52 -19.50
C GLY A 122 -12.15 -0.44 -18.36
N GLU A 123 -11.97 -1.33 -17.41
CA GLU A 123 -12.78 -1.44 -16.20
C GLU A 123 -12.65 -0.17 -15.35
N ILE A 124 -13.78 0.32 -14.84
CA ILE A 124 -13.85 1.50 -13.97
C ILE A 124 -14.37 1.06 -12.61
N VAL A 125 -13.64 1.44 -11.56
CA VAL A 125 -14.02 1.20 -10.17
C VAL A 125 -14.12 2.54 -9.45
N SER A 126 -15.21 2.72 -8.71
CA SER A 126 -15.44 3.90 -7.87
C SER A 126 -15.08 3.60 -6.43
N LEU A 127 -14.39 4.54 -5.79
CA LEU A 127 -14.03 4.55 -4.37
C LEU A 127 -14.72 5.74 -3.71
N HIS A 128 -15.34 5.53 -2.57
CA HIS A 128 -15.93 6.59 -1.76
C HIS A 128 -15.46 6.49 -0.32
N ILE A 129 -14.77 7.53 0.16
CA ILE A 129 -14.26 7.66 1.51
C ILE A 129 -15.07 8.75 2.21
N PRO A 130 -16.01 8.39 3.10
CA PRO A 130 -16.82 9.38 3.81
C PRO A 130 -15.96 10.26 4.74
N ALA A 131 -16.43 11.47 5.01
CA ALA A 131 -15.74 12.38 5.92
C ALA A 131 -15.68 11.88 7.38
N ASP A 132 -16.74 11.18 7.84
CA ASP A 132 -16.97 10.90 9.27
C ASP A 132 -17.08 9.39 9.62
N ASP A 133 -16.67 8.47 8.74
CA ASP A 133 -16.95 7.03 8.90
C ASP A 133 -15.83 6.22 9.60
N ASN A 134 -15.18 6.80 10.61
CA ASN A 134 -14.22 6.14 11.52
C ASN A 134 -13.19 5.18 10.85
N GLY A 135 -12.71 5.51 9.65
CA GLY A 135 -11.72 4.71 8.92
C GLY A 135 -12.30 3.76 7.85
N ASN A 136 -13.62 3.65 7.74
CA ASN A 136 -14.29 2.82 6.74
C ASN A 136 -14.44 3.55 5.41
N PHE A 137 -14.60 2.79 4.34
CA PHE A 137 -14.87 3.32 3.00
C PHE A 137 -15.57 2.29 2.13
N ARG A 138 -16.05 2.72 0.96
CA ARG A 138 -16.79 1.86 0.04
C ARG A 138 -16.14 1.84 -1.34
N VAL A 139 -16.22 0.71 -2.00
CA VAL A 139 -15.73 0.51 -3.36
C VAL A 139 -16.83 -0.17 -4.18
N ALA A 140 -17.03 0.24 -5.42
CA ALA A 140 -18.01 -0.37 -6.30
C ALA A 140 -17.49 -0.41 -7.74
N PRO A 141 -17.63 -1.54 -8.46
CA PRO A 141 -17.51 -1.56 -9.91
C PRO A 141 -18.49 -0.56 -10.54
N HIS A 142 -18.11 0.08 -11.64
CA HIS A 142 -18.99 0.99 -12.38
C HIS A 142 -19.96 0.25 -13.31
N SER A 143 -19.88 -1.09 -13.41
CA SER A 143 -20.76 -1.87 -14.26
C SER A 143 -22.22 -1.69 -13.82
N MET A 144 -23.08 -1.30 -14.77
CA MET A 144 -24.51 -1.00 -14.57
C MET A 144 -25.36 -2.21 -14.14
N GLU A 145 -24.80 -3.42 -14.21
CA GLU A 145 -25.52 -4.68 -13.98
C GLU A 145 -25.33 -5.27 -12.57
N GLN A 146 -24.41 -4.73 -11.76
CA GLN A 146 -24.12 -5.28 -10.44
C GLN A 146 -24.55 -4.31 -9.33
N ASP A 147 -25.49 -4.75 -8.51
CA ASP A 147 -25.92 -4.04 -7.29
C ASP A 147 -24.94 -4.22 -6.11
N LEU A 148 -23.72 -4.64 -6.41
CA LEU A 148 -22.72 -5.04 -5.45
C LEU A 148 -21.85 -3.85 -5.06
N GLN A 149 -21.93 -3.44 -3.79
CA GLN A 149 -21.01 -2.50 -3.19
C GLN A 149 -20.13 -3.23 -2.19
N LEU A 150 -18.84 -2.95 -2.17
CA LEU A 150 -17.93 -3.46 -1.16
C LEU A 150 -17.76 -2.43 -0.06
N ALA A 151 -17.99 -2.84 1.18
CA ALA A 151 -17.62 -2.07 2.36
C ALA A 151 -16.27 -2.55 2.88
N VAL A 152 -15.37 -1.61 3.13
CA VAL A 152 -14.06 -1.87 3.69
C VAL A 152 -14.00 -1.29 5.08
N THR A 153 -13.78 -2.15 6.07
CA THR A 153 -13.82 -1.80 7.49
C THR A 153 -12.47 -2.00 8.14
N SER A 154 -12.05 -1.03 8.98
CA SER A 154 -10.76 -1.12 9.66
C SER A 154 -10.83 -1.84 11.00
N SER A 155 -9.80 -2.61 11.33
CA SER A 155 -9.60 -3.27 12.62
C SER A 155 -8.14 -3.13 13.07
N PHE A 156 -7.85 -3.41 14.35
CA PHE A 156 -6.52 -3.20 14.94
C PHE A 156 -6.01 -4.44 15.68
N PRO A 157 -5.79 -5.56 14.98
CA PRO A 157 -5.31 -6.79 15.60
C PRO A 157 -3.82 -6.71 15.96
N VAL A 158 -3.04 -5.87 15.26
CA VAL A 158 -1.61 -5.68 15.52
C VAL A 158 -1.39 -4.59 16.57
N PRO A 159 -0.57 -4.84 17.61
CA PRO A 159 -0.25 -3.84 18.63
C PRO A 159 0.42 -2.59 18.05
N ASP A 160 0.07 -1.44 18.62
CA ASP A 160 0.69 -0.16 18.23
C ASP A 160 2.21 -0.17 18.47
N THR A 161 2.96 0.35 17.49
CA THR A 161 4.41 0.51 17.61
C THR A 161 4.75 1.83 18.29
N LYS A 162 5.39 1.75 19.45
CA LYS A 162 5.91 2.91 20.19
C LYS A 162 7.36 3.18 19.77
N MET A 163 7.59 4.27 19.04
CA MET A 163 8.94 4.65 18.63
C MET A 163 9.80 5.15 19.80
N HIS A 164 9.24 6.04 20.62
CA HIS A 164 9.88 6.60 21.81
C HIS A 164 8.80 7.23 22.72
N ALA A 165 9.14 7.51 23.97
CA ALA A 165 8.19 7.87 25.02
C ALA A 165 7.29 9.09 24.73
N ALA A 166 7.73 10.02 23.88
CA ALA A 166 6.99 11.23 23.52
C ALA A 166 6.34 11.17 22.12
N ALA A 167 6.55 10.10 21.34
CA ALA A 167 5.93 9.95 20.03
C ALA A 167 4.50 9.43 20.16
N ASN A 168 3.64 9.88 19.24
CA ASN A 168 2.37 9.21 19.03
C ASN A 168 2.64 7.76 18.59
N PRO A 169 1.96 6.76 19.19
CA PRO A 169 2.04 5.38 18.73
C PRO A 169 1.62 5.27 17.27
N VAL A 170 2.32 4.43 16.51
CA VAL A 170 1.91 4.08 15.14
C VAL A 170 0.94 2.92 15.22
N ARG A 171 -0.22 3.10 14.61
CA ARG A 171 -1.26 2.09 14.48
C ARG A 171 -1.11 1.37 13.14
N HIS A 172 -1.39 0.07 13.15
CA HIS A 172 -1.29 -0.83 11.99
C HIS A 172 -2.65 -1.42 11.66
N PRO A 173 -3.57 -0.63 11.06
CA PRO A 173 -4.92 -1.10 10.77
C PRO A 173 -4.88 -2.23 9.73
N TRP A 174 -5.69 -3.27 9.95
CA TRP A 174 -6.11 -4.19 8.92
C TRP A 174 -7.42 -3.70 8.31
N PHE A 175 -7.70 -4.07 7.07
CA PHE A 175 -8.92 -3.65 6.38
C PHE A 175 -9.60 -4.86 5.74
N THR A 176 -10.74 -5.24 6.30
CA THR A 176 -11.56 -6.36 5.82
C THR A 176 -12.53 -5.88 4.76
N ILE A 177 -12.63 -6.61 3.65
CA ILE A 177 -13.52 -6.32 2.53
C ILE A 177 -14.78 -7.18 2.68
N SER A 178 -15.95 -6.57 2.68
CA SER A 178 -17.24 -7.25 2.81
C SER A 178 -18.19 -6.83 1.69
N GLN A 179 -19.06 -7.73 1.25
CA GLN A 179 -20.09 -7.39 0.28
C GLN A 179 -21.31 -6.80 0.99
N THR A 180 -21.78 -5.69 0.45
CA THR A 180 -22.96 -4.97 0.90
C THR A 180 -23.94 -4.81 -0.24
N SER A 181 -25.23 -4.98 0.07
CA SER A 181 -26.32 -4.59 -0.81
C SER A 181 -26.43 -3.06 -0.87
N ARG A 182 -27.11 -2.53 -1.89
CA ARG A 182 -27.36 -1.08 -2.07
C ARG A 182 -28.08 -0.45 -0.87
N ASP A 183 -28.85 -1.22 -0.11
CA ASP A 183 -29.51 -0.77 1.14
C ASP A 183 -28.55 -0.64 2.34
N GLY A 184 -27.26 -0.95 2.15
CA GLY A 184 -26.23 -0.88 3.18
C GLY A 184 -26.22 -2.07 4.14
N SER A 185 -27.07 -3.08 3.93
CA SER A 185 -26.99 -4.34 4.68
C SER A 185 -25.78 -5.16 4.21
N ILE A 186 -24.96 -5.62 5.15
CA ILE A 186 -23.86 -6.56 4.86
C ILE A 186 -24.51 -7.90 4.57
N THR A 187 -24.39 -8.37 3.34
CA THR A 187 -25.03 -9.59 2.87
C THR A 187 -24.10 -10.79 2.94
N VAL A 188 -22.80 -10.59 2.71
CA VAL A 188 -21.79 -11.66 2.73
C VAL A 188 -20.47 -11.13 3.28
N PRO A 189 -19.98 -11.62 4.44
CA PRO A 189 -18.59 -11.38 4.83
C PRO A 189 -17.69 -12.02 3.78
N SER A 190 -16.70 -11.27 3.27
CA SER A 190 -15.68 -11.84 2.40
C SER A 190 -14.43 -12.15 3.23
N ASN A 191 -13.66 -13.14 2.79
CA ASN A 191 -12.42 -13.55 3.42
C ASN A 191 -11.22 -12.67 3.01
N LEU A 192 -11.45 -11.63 2.20
CA LEU A 192 -10.42 -10.75 1.67
C LEU A 192 -10.06 -9.63 2.65
N GLU A 193 -8.77 -9.50 2.95
CA GLU A 193 -8.24 -8.51 3.88
C GLU A 193 -6.93 -7.89 3.42
N TRP A 194 -6.78 -6.58 3.59
CA TRP A 194 -5.49 -5.92 3.58
C TRP A 194 -4.88 -5.96 4.97
N GLN A 195 -3.82 -6.75 5.13
CA GLN A 195 -3.14 -6.95 6.41
C GLN A 195 -1.79 -6.25 6.44
N ALA A 196 -1.48 -5.63 7.58
CA ALA A 196 -0.16 -5.10 7.90
C ALA A 196 0.46 -5.95 9.01
N ARG A 197 1.64 -6.52 8.76
CA ARG A 197 2.38 -7.39 9.71
C ARG A 197 3.82 -6.87 9.87
N PRO A 198 4.02 -5.71 10.52
CA PRO A 198 5.31 -5.02 10.52
C PRO A 198 6.45 -5.81 11.17
N THR A 199 6.14 -6.73 12.09
CA THR A 199 7.13 -7.59 12.75
C THR A 199 7.56 -8.71 11.82
N GLU A 200 6.61 -9.40 11.19
CA GLU A 200 6.82 -10.61 10.40
C GLU A 200 7.25 -10.27 8.97
N ASP A 201 6.49 -9.40 8.30
CA ASP A 201 6.63 -9.03 6.89
C ASP A 201 7.54 -7.80 6.66
N GLY A 202 7.95 -7.15 7.76
CA GLY A 202 8.67 -5.89 7.74
C GLY A 202 7.75 -4.66 7.64
N PRO A 203 8.29 -3.46 7.93
CA PRO A 203 7.49 -2.24 7.90
C PRO A 203 7.10 -1.86 6.47
N LEU A 204 6.22 -0.87 6.33
CA LEU A 204 5.88 -0.24 5.04
C LEU A 204 5.13 -1.15 4.04
N ARG A 205 4.65 -2.32 4.50
CA ARG A 205 4.00 -3.32 3.66
C ARG A 205 2.54 -3.55 4.06
N TYR A 206 1.71 -3.67 3.04
CA TYR A 206 0.34 -4.19 3.14
C TYR A 206 0.21 -5.38 2.18
N THR A 207 -0.40 -6.47 2.64
CA THR A 207 -0.63 -7.67 1.85
C THR A 207 -2.14 -7.89 1.74
N LEU A 208 -2.66 -8.01 0.53
CA LEU A 208 -4.04 -8.44 0.27
C LEU A 208 -4.07 -9.96 0.28
N VAL A 209 -4.79 -10.52 1.24
CA VAL A 209 -4.90 -11.97 1.44
C VAL A 209 -6.35 -12.42 1.34
N ASP A 210 -6.55 -13.66 0.88
CA ASP A 210 -7.77 -14.43 1.06
C ASP A 210 -7.56 -15.45 2.18
N THR A 211 -8.35 -15.29 3.24
CA THR A 211 -8.28 -16.12 4.46
C THR A 211 -9.12 -17.41 4.37
N GLU A 212 -9.79 -17.68 3.23
CA GLU A 212 -10.57 -18.92 3.05
C GLU A 212 -9.71 -20.18 3.26
N GLY A 213 -8.47 -20.15 2.77
CA GLY A 213 -7.50 -21.23 2.92
C GLY A 213 -7.13 -21.51 4.39
N GLU A 214 -7.08 -20.48 5.24
CA GLU A 214 -6.75 -20.64 6.67
C GLU A 214 -7.85 -21.40 7.42
N LEU A 215 -9.12 -21.21 7.03
CA LEU A 215 -10.25 -21.96 7.60
C LEU A 215 -10.13 -23.47 7.36
N SER A 216 -9.41 -23.85 6.30
CA SER A 216 -9.13 -25.24 5.91
C SER A 216 -7.77 -25.74 6.39
N GLY A 217 -7.04 -24.96 7.21
CA GLY A 217 -5.71 -25.32 7.74
C GLY A 217 -4.55 -25.08 6.77
N GLY A 218 -4.78 -24.35 5.68
CA GLY A 218 -3.75 -23.91 4.73
C GLY A 218 -3.19 -22.53 5.05
N GLU A 219 -2.23 -22.07 4.24
CA GLU A 219 -1.79 -20.67 4.25
C GLU A 219 -2.79 -19.80 3.47
N PRO A 220 -2.96 -18.52 3.86
CA PRO A 220 -3.84 -17.61 3.13
C PRO A 220 -3.28 -17.34 1.74
N GLU A 221 -4.16 -17.24 0.75
CA GLU A 221 -3.76 -16.92 -0.62
C GLU A 221 -3.41 -15.44 -0.72
N ILE A 222 -2.27 -15.10 -1.34
CA ILE A 222 -1.84 -13.71 -1.50
C ILE A 222 -2.23 -13.21 -2.89
N HIS A 223 -3.13 -12.23 -2.98
CA HIS A 223 -3.51 -11.63 -4.27
C HIS A 223 -2.69 -10.40 -4.63
N ALA A 224 -2.23 -9.65 -3.63
CA ALA A 224 -1.44 -8.45 -3.87
C ALA A 224 -0.51 -8.10 -2.70
N ILE A 225 0.59 -7.43 -3.01
CA ILE A 225 1.49 -6.84 -2.01
C ILE A 225 1.78 -5.39 -2.40
N TYR A 226 1.38 -4.45 -1.55
CA TYR A 226 1.88 -3.09 -1.62
C TYR A 226 3.10 -2.92 -0.71
N HIS A 227 4.17 -2.38 -1.26
CA HIS A 227 5.33 -1.95 -0.49
C HIS A 227 5.62 -0.48 -0.77
N HIS A 228 5.60 0.33 0.28
CA HIS A 228 5.91 1.74 0.20
C HIS A 228 7.42 1.96 -0.06
N VAL A 229 7.74 2.92 -0.93
CA VAL A 229 9.10 3.33 -1.25
C VAL A 229 9.60 4.24 -0.13
N GLY A 230 10.53 3.74 0.67
CA GLY A 230 11.13 4.51 1.75
C GLY A 230 11.90 3.64 2.73
N ILE A 231 12.61 4.31 3.64
CA ILE A 231 13.37 3.67 4.71
C ILE A 231 12.77 4.16 6.03
N GLY A 232 11.64 3.56 6.40
CA GLY A 232 10.86 3.91 7.58
C GLY A 232 10.31 2.66 8.26
N PHE A 233 9.77 2.84 9.46
CA PHE A 233 9.14 1.79 10.26
C PHE A 233 7.59 1.86 10.17
N ALA A 234 7.04 2.87 9.49
CA ALA A 234 5.61 3.12 9.34
C ALA A 234 5.35 3.94 8.07
N LEU A 235 4.17 3.81 7.46
CA LEU A 235 3.78 4.62 6.31
C LEU A 235 3.82 6.12 6.67
N PRO A 236 4.32 7.00 5.78
CA PRO A 236 4.28 8.43 6.00
C PRO A 236 2.84 8.92 6.13
N ASN A 237 2.62 9.90 7.01
CA ASN A 237 1.29 10.45 7.28
C ASN A 237 0.83 11.49 6.24
N ASP A 238 1.74 11.98 5.40
CA ASP A 238 1.52 13.11 4.49
C ASP A 238 1.57 12.74 3.00
N TYR A 239 2.12 11.58 2.65
CA TYR A 239 2.15 11.08 1.28
C TYR A 239 2.18 9.56 1.21
N SER A 240 1.95 9.02 0.02
CA SER A 240 2.27 7.62 -0.30
C SER A 240 2.90 7.52 -1.68
N GLU A 241 3.91 6.66 -1.79
CA GLU A 241 4.67 6.34 -2.99
C GLU A 241 5.10 4.87 -2.85
N GLY A 242 4.94 4.03 -3.86
CA GLY A 242 5.14 2.61 -3.65
C GLY A 242 5.07 1.76 -4.90
N ILE A 243 5.27 0.46 -4.70
CA ILE A 243 5.04 -0.58 -5.69
C ILE A 243 3.90 -1.46 -5.19
N LEU A 244 2.97 -1.77 -6.10
CA LEU A 244 1.93 -2.76 -5.92
C LEU A 244 2.25 -3.96 -6.82
N LEU A 245 2.47 -5.11 -6.21
CA LEU A 245 2.58 -6.41 -6.85
C LEU A 245 1.19 -7.04 -6.89
N LEU A 246 0.77 -7.55 -8.04
CA LEU A 246 -0.53 -8.14 -8.31
C LEU A 246 -0.35 -9.55 -8.87
N SER A 247 -1.25 -10.46 -8.48
CA SER A 247 -1.32 -11.79 -9.07
C SER A 247 -1.70 -11.71 -10.56
N GLU A 248 -1.10 -12.56 -11.38
CA GLU A 248 -1.47 -12.72 -12.79
C GLU A 248 -2.86 -13.31 -13.00
N ASP A 249 -3.38 -14.02 -12.01
CA ASP A 249 -4.70 -14.65 -12.05
C ASP A 249 -5.85 -13.63 -11.91
N LEU A 250 -5.54 -12.39 -11.51
CA LEU A 250 -6.53 -11.33 -11.38
C LEU A 250 -6.97 -10.82 -12.77
N ASN A 251 -8.28 -10.89 -13.01
CA ASN A 251 -8.89 -10.23 -14.15
C ASN A 251 -8.85 -8.69 -14.01
N GLY A 252 -9.13 -7.96 -15.10
CA GLY A 252 -9.00 -6.50 -15.11
C GLY A 252 -9.85 -5.77 -14.06
N GLU A 253 -11.03 -6.31 -13.74
CA GLU A 253 -11.92 -5.76 -12.71
C GLU A 253 -11.36 -5.99 -11.31
N ALA A 254 -10.92 -7.21 -11.00
CA ALA A 254 -10.35 -7.57 -9.71
C ALA A 254 -9.06 -6.77 -9.43
N GLU A 255 -8.24 -6.51 -10.45
CA GLU A 255 -7.08 -5.63 -10.30
C GLU A 255 -7.45 -4.17 -10.02
N ALA A 256 -8.42 -3.64 -10.77
CA ALA A 256 -8.90 -2.27 -10.56
C ALA A 256 -9.50 -2.13 -9.14
N LEU A 257 -10.15 -3.18 -8.64
CA LEU A 257 -10.67 -3.27 -7.28
C LEU A 257 -9.55 -3.32 -6.23
N ALA A 258 -8.51 -4.13 -6.45
CA ALA A 258 -7.33 -4.18 -5.58
C ALA A 258 -6.64 -2.81 -5.50
N ILE A 259 -6.54 -2.10 -6.62
CA ILE A 259 -5.99 -0.74 -6.68
C ILE A 259 -6.89 0.26 -5.94
N ALA A 260 -8.20 0.23 -6.18
CA ALA A 260 -9.14 1.15 -5.54
C ALA A 260 -9.16 0.95 -4.02
N THR A 261 -9.19 -0.31 -3.56
CA THR A 261 -9.13 -0.63 -2.12
C THR A 261 -7.79 -0.22 -1.52
N LEU A 262 -6.66 -0.47 -2.19
CA LEU A 262 -5.35 -0.01 -1.75
C LEU A 262 -5.32 1.51 -1.57
N LEU A 263 -5.82 2.29 -2.53
CA LEU A 263 -5.82 3.75 -2.42
C LEU A 263 -6.65 4.23 -1.21
N GLY A 264 -7.76 3.55 -0.92
CA GLY A 264 -8.53 3.73 0.30
C GLY A 264 -7.72 3.42 1.56
N VAL A 265 -7.07 2.25 1.60
CA VAL A 265 -6.18 1.81 2.69
C VAL A 265 -5.10 2.86 2.95
N LEU A 266 -4.35 3.28 1.92
CA LEU A 266 -3.26 4.24 2.07
C LEU A 266 -3.76 5.57 2.63
N ARG A 267 -4.89 6.06 2.15
CA ARG A 267 -5.48 7.31 2.66
C ARG A 267 -5.96 7.18 4.10
N GLN A 268 -6.63 6.08 4.45
CA GLN A 268 -7.11 5.86 5.81
C GLN A 268 -5.95 5.66 6.77
N THR A 269 -4.92 4.90 6.41
CA THR A 269 -3.73 4.74 7.25
C THR A 269 -3.02 6.07 7.51
N ARG A 270 -2.97 6.97 6.51
CA ARG A 270 -2.49 8.35 6.72
C ARG A 270 -3.37 9.11 7.72
N SER A 271 -4.68 9.08 7.54
CA SER A 271 -5.63 9.74 8.44
C SER A 271 -5.54 9.24 9.88
N ILE A 272 -5.49 7.92 10.08
CA ILE A 272 -5.42 7.25 11.39
C ILE A 272 -4.14 7.63 12.14
N ASN A 273 -3.01 7.71 11.43
CA ASN A 273 -1.71 7.97 12.04
C ASN A 273 -1.32 9.46 12.04
N GLN A 274 -2.14 10.35 11.47
CA GLN A 274 -1.91 11.79 11.53
C GLN A 274 -1.88 12.28 12.98
N PRO A 275 -0.93 13.17 13.34
CA PRO A 275 -0.92 13.76 14.66
C PRO A 275 -2.22 14.55 14.88
N PRO A 276 -2.77 14.55 16.10
CA PRO A 276 -3.99 15.29 16.39
C PRO A 276 -3.79 16.77 16.02
N PRO A 277 -4.84 17.43 15.47
CA PRO A 277 -4.74 18.82 15.09
C PRO A 277 -4.26 19.63 16.28
N ARG A 278 -3.14 20.36 16.11
CA ARG A 278 -2.59 21.19 17.18
C ARG A 278 -3.70 22.13 17.66
N PRO A 279 -3.96 22.23 18.98
CA PRO A 279 -4.95 23.16 19.47
C PRO A 279 -4.59 24.55 18.95
N ARG A 280 -5.54 25.20 18.25
CA ARG A 280 -5.36 26.57 17.77
C ARG A 280 -4.99 27.42 18.98
N LYS A 281 -3.70 27.77 19.11
CA LYS A 281 -3.27 28.77 20.09
C LYS A 281 -4.07 30.01 19.77
N LYS A 282 -5.00 30.41 20.66
CA LYS A 282 -5.69 31.69 20.55
C LYS A 282 -4.61 32.73 20.29
N SER A 283 -4.68 33.45 19.17
CA SER A 283 -3.64 34.43 18.84
C SER A 283 -3.47 35.36 20.05
N LEU A 284 -2.23 35.74 20.33
CA LEU A 284 -1.91 36.69 21.40
C LEU A 284 -2.78 37.95 21.26
N VAL A 285 -3.07 38.36 20.03
CA VAL A 285 -3.99 39.43 19.66
C VAL A 285 -5.41 39.21 20.20
N LYS A 286 -6.01 38.01 20.03
CA LYS A 286 -7.32 37.67 20.62
C LYS A 286 -7.29 37.60 22.16
N ARG A 287 -6.14 37.29 22.75
CA ARG A 287 -5.96 37.20 24.21
C ARG A 287 -5.80 38.58 24.87
N VAL A 288 -5.28 39.57 24.12
CA VAL A 288 -5.08 40.95 24.58
C VAL A 288 -6.29 41.84 24.24
N LEU A 289 -6.85 41.74 23.04
CA LEU A 289 -8.01 42.56 22.61
C LEU A 289 -9.37 42.01 23.05
N GLY A 290 -9.46 40.74 23.45
CA GLY A 290 -10.70 40.18 24.03
C GLY A 290 -10.93 40.55 25.50
N LYS A 291 -10.13 41.47 26.04
CA LYS A 291 -10.22 42.01 27.41
C LYS A 291 -10.48 43.52 27.44
N ILE A 292 -10.79 44.14 26.30
CA ILE A 292 -11.25 45.54 26.21
C ILE A 292 -12.76 45.51 25.99
#